data_AF-A0AAN8WH90-F1
#
_entry.id   AF-A0AAN8WH90-F1
#
_cell.length_a   1.000
_cell.length_b   1.000
_cell.length_c   1.000
_cell.angle_alpha   90.00
_cell.angle_beta   90.00
_cell.angle_gamma   90.00
#
_symmetry.space_group_name_H-M   'P 1'
#
loop_
_entity.id
_entity.type
_entity.pdbx_description
1 polymer ?
#
loop_
_entity_poly.entity_id
_entity_poly.type
_entity_poly.pdbx_seq_one_letter_code
_entity_poly.pdbx_strand_id
1 'polypeptide(L)'
;MGRAIGGGLACSPSSSCDYGNGRGLSSSFFNLTCLSCLKSNPNASSKFFNLPLRLRQARKPLTITAMAPPKPAGGKAKKVVGMIKLALEAGKATPAPPVGPALGSKGVNIMAFCKDYNARTADKAGYVIPVEITVYDDRSFTFILKTPPASVLLLKAAGVEKGSKDPKREKVGKITIDQLKAIATEKLPDLNCSTIESAMRVIAGTAANMGIDVDPPVLEPKKKVVL
;
A
#
# COMPACT_ATOMS: atom_id res chain seq x y z
N MET A 1 -27.58 0.68 -59.68
CA MET A 1 -27.25 2.04 -59.17
C MET A 1 -26.34 1.81 -57.96
N GLY A 2 -25.08 2.27 -57.84
CA GLY A 2 -24.37 3.41 -58.46
C GLY A 2 -24.41 4.60 -57.49
N ARG A 3 -23.32 5.24 -57.03
CA ARG A 3 -21.87 5.36 -57.43
C ARG A 3 -20.99 5.20 -56.14
N ALA A 4 -19.65 5.01 -56.07
CA ALA A 4 -18.45 5.62 -56.68
C ALA A 4 -18.34 7.16 -56.43
N ILE A 5 -17.23 7.84 -56.08
CA ILE A 5 -15.75 7.61 -55.98
C ILE A 5 -15.19 8.32 -54.70
N GLY A 6 -13.90 8.34 -54.28
CA GLY A 6 -12.64 7.67 -54.69
C GLY A 6 -11.40 8.60 -54.71
N GLY A 7 -10.36 8.33 -53.88
CA GLY A 7 -9.07 9.07 -53.71
C GLY A 7 -8.54 8.98 -52.26
N GLY A 8 -7.25 9.04 -51.89
CA GLY A 8 -5.99 9.39 -52.59
C GLY A 8 -5.42 10.73 -52.07
N LEU A 9 -4.13 10.97 -51.75
CA LEU A 9 -2.86 10.19 -51.88
C LEU A 9 -1.75 10.80 -50.94
N ALA A 10 -0.50 10.29 -51.02
CA ALA A 10 0.78 10.76 -50.40
C ALA A 10 0.96 10.57 -48.87
N CYS A 11 2.11 10.20 -48.25
CA CYS A 11 3.55 9.98 -48.58
C CYS A 11 4.56 11.04 -48.02
N SER A 12 5.24 10.68 -46.90
CA SER A 12 6.71 10.53 -46.67
C SER A 12 7.76 11.54 -47.25
N PRO A 13 9.03 11.61 -46.77
CA PRO A 13 9.69 11.18 -45.50
C PRO A 13 10.66 12.26 -44.90
N SER A 14 11.68 11.85 -44.11
CA SER A 14 13.03 12.49 -43.92
C SER A 14 13.16 13.74 -43.02
N SER A 15 14.31 14.12 -42.41
CA SER A 15 15.53 13.37 -41.98
C SER A 15 16.54 14.26 -41.21
N SER A 16 17.10 13.78 -40.08
CA SER A 16 18.43 14.13 -39.48
C SER A 16 18.54 13.46 -38.09
N CYS A 17 19.57 12.73 -37.64
CA CYS A 17 21.00 12.63 -37.98
C CYS A 17 21.85 13.85 -37.59
N ASP A 18 22.52 13.79 -36.43
CA ASP A 18 23.97 14.05 -36.34
C ASP A 18 24.57 13.29 -35.13
N TYR A 19 25.69 13.73 -34.54
CA TYR A 19 26.79 12.83 -34.19
C TYR A 19 27.72 13.34 -33.06
N GLY A 20 28.78 12.59 -32.74
CA GLY A 20 29.82 12.95 -31.75
C GLY A 20 29.50 12.49 -30.32
N ASN A 21 30.25 11.64 -29.60
CA ASN A 21 31.69 11.33 -29.50
C ASN A 21 32.56 12.43 -28.86
N GLY A 22 32.95 12.22 -27.60
CA GLY A 22 33.97 13.00 -26.89
C GLY A 22 34.69 12.11 -25.86
N ARG A 23 35.99 11.87 -26.05
CA ARG A 23 36.82 11.01 -25.18
C ARG A 23 37.99 11.80 -24.57
N GLY A 24 38.32 11.50 -23.32
CA GLY A 24 39.55 11.96 -22.66
C GLY A 24 39.54 13.44 -22.22
N LEU A 25 40.63 13.96 -21.64
CA LEU A 25 41.88 13.26 -21.28
C LEU A 25 42.68 14.07 -20.23
N SER A 26 42.85 13.54 -19.01
CA SER A 26 43.94 13.85 -18.05
C SER A 26 43.81 12.84 -16.90
N SER A 27 44.82 12.08 -16.44
CA SER A 27 46.25 12.32 -16.21
C SER A 27 46.52 13.24 -15.00
N SER A 28 47.41 12.91 -14.04
CA SER A 28 48.07 11.62 -13.72
C SER A 28 48.75 11.71 -12.34
N PHE A 29 49.48 10.64 -11.97
CA PHE A 29 50.59 10.57 -10.99
C PHE A 29 50.30 10.13 -9.55
N PHE A 30 51.35 9.50 -8.98
CA PHE A 30 51.56 8.98 -7.63
C PHE A 30 50.70 7.80 -7.14
N ASN A 31 51.27 6.77 -6.52
CA ASN A 31 52.53 6.05 -6.85
C ASN A 31 52.48 4.62 -6.27
N LEU A 32 53.40 3.74 -6.64
CA LEU A 32 53.44 2.34 -6.19
C LEU A 32 54.42 2.11 -5.01
N THR A 33 54.41 0.88 -4.44
CA THR A 33 55.19 0.39 -3.26
C THR A 33 54.69 0.92 -1.90
N CYS A 34 54.85 0.25 -0.75
CA CYS A 34 55.59 -0.98 -0.37
C CYS A 34 54.70 -1.80 0.63
N LEU A 35 54.44 -3.11 0.47
CA LEU A 35 55.27 -4.29 0.81
C LEU A 35 55.17 -4.75 2.30
N SER A 36 55.03 -6.07 2.53
CA SER A 36 55.03 -6.83 3.82
C SER A 36 53.94 -6.46 4.86
N CYS A 37 53.13 -7.34 5.47
CA CYS A 37 53.12 -8.79 5.79
C CYS A 37 53.75 -9.19 7.15
N LEU A 38 52.89 -9.55 8.12
CA LEU A 38 52.96 -10.51 9.27
C LEU A 38 51.74 -10.17 10.19
N LYS A 39 50.93 -11.06 10.79
CA LYS A 39 51.12 -12.20 11.74
C LYS A 39 51.74 -11.78 13.10
N SER A 40 51.27 -12.26 14.27
CA SER A 40 50.02 -12.96 14.64
C SER A 40 49.89 -13.22 16.16
N ASN A 41 48.70 -12.95 16.74
CA ASN A 41 48.16 -13.56 17.98
C ASN A 41 48.92 -13.24 19.32
N PRO A 42 48.71 -13.89 20.50
CA PRO A 42 48.18 -13.15 21.66
C PRO A 42 48.99 -13.28 22.98
N ASN A 43 48.35 -12.90 24.11
CA ASN A 43 48.76 -13.04 25.53
C ASN A 43 49.88 -12.13 26.08
N ALA A 44 49.48 -11.21 26.96
CA ALA A 44 50.28 -10.69 28.08
C ALA A 44 49.34 -10.31 29.24
N SER A 45 49.81 -10.33 30.50
CA SER A 45 48.96 -10.28 31.70
C SER A 45 49.24 -9.09 32.64
N SER A 46 48.17 -8.66 33.30
CA SER A 46 48.03 -7.87 34.55
C SER A 46 49.20 -7.05 35.14
N LYS A 47 48.89 -5.78 35.44
CA LYS A 47 49.08 -5.05 36.72
C LYS A 47 48.33 -3.70 36.61
N PHE A 48 47.34 -3.37 37.42
CA PHE A 48 47.42 -2.93 38.84
C PHE A 48 48.52 -1.89 39.09
N PHE A 49 48.15 -0.61 39.21
CA PHE A 49 48.30 0.16 40.47
C PHE A 49 47.55 1.51 40.44
N ASN A 50 47.23 2.00 41.64
CA ASN A 50 46.34 3.12 42.02
C ASN A 50 46.42 4.47 41.27
N LEU A 51 45.27 5.14 41.15
CA LEU A 51 45.14 6.59 41.35
C LEU A 51 43.75 6.91 41.99
N PRO A 52 43.60 7.90 42.91
CA PRO A 52 42.42 7.97 43.79
C PRO A 52 41.36 9.03 43.43
N LEU A 53 40.16 8.80 43.97
CA LEU A 53 39.13 9.78 44.38
C LEU A 53 38.46 10.72 43.36
N ARG A 54 37.14 10.49 43.23
CA ARG A 54 36.07 11.50 43.08
C ARG A 54 36.27 12.64 42.06
N LEU A 55 35.56 12.48 40.94
CA LEU A 55 34.53 13.46 40.60
C LEU A 55 33.15 12.81 40.77
N ARG A 56 32.33 13.37 41.66
CA ARG A 56 30.89 13.04 41.72
C ARG A 56 30.25 13.61 40.46
N GLN A 57 30.02 12.78 39.46
CA GLN A 57 29.30 13.20 38.25
C GLN A 57 27.87 13.58 38.65
N ALA A 58 27.59 14.90 38.69
CA ALA A 58 26.30 15.40 39.13
C ALA A 58 25.21 14.91 38.18
N ARG A 59 24.29 14.09 38.69
CA ARG A 59 23.10 13.66 37.96
C ARG A 59 22.25 14.91 37.69
N LYS A 60 22.40 15.50 36.50
CA LYS A 60 21.47 16.51 36.00
C LYS A 60 20.07 15.92 36.09
N PRO A 61 19.08 16.58 36.73
CA PRO A 61 17.73 16.07 36.73
C PRO A 61 17.23 16.03 35.29
N LEU A 62 16.90 14.84 34.80
CA LEU A 62 16.16 14.69 33.57
C LEU A 62 14.74 15.17 33.86
N THR A 63 14.49 16.46 33.64
CA THR A 63 13.12 17.01 33.64
C THR A 63 12.36 16.33 32.51
N ILE A 64 11.61 15.27 32.85
CA ILE A 64 10.69 14.60 31.93
C ILE A 64 9.55 15.57 31.65
N THR A 65 9.80 16.48 30.71
CA THR A 65 8.77 17.33 30.13
C THR A 65 7.88 16.42 29.30
N ALA A 66 6.86 15.85 29.95
CA ALA A 66 5.90 14.99 29.31
C ALA A 66 5.08 15.82 28.32
N MET A 67 5.59 15.91 27.08
CA MET A 67 4.91 16.51 25.93
C MET A 67 3.75 15.61 25.51
N ALA A 68 2.73 15.54 26.37
CA ALA A 68 1.42 15.04 26.00
C ALA A 68 0.96 15.85 24.77
N PRO A 69 0.63 15.20 23.64
CA PRO A 69 0.26 15.93 22.43
C PRO A 69 -0.96 16.82 22.72
N PRO A 70 -0.99 18.06 22.17
CA PRO A 70 -2.03 19.02 22.47
C PRO A 70 -3.40 18.42 22.14
N LYS A 71 -4.24 18.29 23.18
CA LYS A 71 -5.57 17.70 23.09
C LYS A 71 -6.40 18.55 22.11
N PRO A 72 -6.95 17.98 21.01
CA PRO A 72 -7.56 18.78 19.95
C PRO A 72 -8.74 19.59 20.49
N ALA A 73 -8.70 20.91 20.24
CA ALA A 73 -9.59 21.86 20.86
C ALA A 73 -11.00 21.86 20.25
N GLY A 74 -11.99 22.34 21.02
CA GLY A 74 -13.28 22.82 20.50
C GLY A 74 -14.38 21.79 20.26
N GLY A 75 -14.09 20.49 20.18
CA GLY A 75 -15.10 19.45 20.00
C GLY A 75 -15.50 18.74 21.30
N LYS A 76 -16.80 18.75 21.65
CA LYS A 76 -17.34 17.71 22.57
C LYS A 76 -17.17 16.37 21.87
N ALA A 77 -16.37 15.47 22.43
CA ALA A 77 -16.18 14.13 21.87
C ALA A 77 -17.53 13.39 21.87
N LYS A 78 -18.16 13.28 20.70
CA LYS A 78 -19.41 12.55 20.55
C LYS A 78 -19.18 11.09 20.94
N LYS A 79 -19.89 10.62 21.97
CA LYS A 79 -19.88 9.22 22.36
C LYS A 79 -20.42 8.37 21.21
N VAL A 80 -19.78 7.23 20.99
CA VAL A 80 -20.14 6.27 19.94
C VAL A 80 -21.05 5.21 20.54
N VAL A 81 -22.30 5.15 20.07
CA VAL A 81 -23.31 4.15 20.46
C VAL A 81 -22.97 2.78 19.85
N GLY A 82 -22.34 2.78 18.68
CA GLY A 82 -21.89 1.56 18.02
C GLY A 82 -21.30 1.82 16.63
N MET A 83 -20.71 0.77 16.08
CA MET A 83 -20.13 0.76 14.74
C MET A 83 -20.75 -0.37 13.93
N ILE A 84 -21.17 -0.08 12.70
CA ILE A 84 -21.84 -1.03 11.79
C ILE A 84 -20.95 -1.20 10.56
N LYS A 85 -20.77 -2.43 10.09
CA LYS A 85 -20.00 -2.76 8.89
C LYS A 85 -20.92 -3.38 7.87
N LEU A 86 -21.05 -2.75 6.71
CA LEU A 86 -21.85 -3.24 5.59
C LEU A 86 -20.97 -3.34 4.33
N ALA A 87 -21.38 -4.22 3.41
CA ALA A 87 -20.81 -4.30 2.06
C ALA A 87 -21.96 -4.09 1.07
N LEU A 88 -21.85 -3.07 0.22
CA LEU A 88 -22.89 -2.66 -0.72
C LEU A 88 -22.28 -2.46 -2.11
N GLU A 89 -23.10 -2.53 -3.16
CA GLU A 89 -22.67 -2.18 -4.51
C GLU A 89 -22.66 -0.66 -4.71
N ALA A 90 -21.55 -0.15 -5.25
CA ALA A 90 -21.36 1.25 -5.61
C ALA A 90 -22.49 1.76 -6.50
N GLY A 91 -23.07 2.91 -6.13
CA GLY A 91 -24.21 3.53 -6.83
C GLY A 91 -25.57 2.83 -6.69
N LYS A 92 -25.67 1.68 -6.00
CA LYS A 92 -26.91 0.89 -5.85
C LYS A 92 -27.42 0.77 -4.41
N ALA A 93 -27.00 1.64 -3.49
CA ALA A 93 -27.54 1.64 -2.13
C ALA A 93 -29.03 1.99 -2.15
N THR A 94 -29.85 1.03 -1.73
CA THR A 94 -31.31 1.12 -1.59
C THR A 94 -31.71 0.69 -0.17
N PRO A 95 -32.88 1.12 0.36
CA PRO A 95 -33.34 0.77 1.72
C PRO A 95 -33.85 -0.68 1.84
N ALA A 96 -33.29 -1.60 1.05
CA ALA A 96 -33.71 -3.00 0.94
C ALA A 96 -33.46 -3.82 2.24
N PRO A 97 -34.03 -5.03 2.37
CA PRO A 97 -33.89 -5.88 3.56
C PRO A 97 -32.48 -6.17 4.12
N PRO A 98 -31.36 -6.13 3.39
CA PRO A 98 -30.03 -6.21 4.03
C PRO A 98 -29.58 -4.90 4.71
N VAL A 99 -30.10 -3.74 4.29
CA VAL A 99 -29.69 -2.41 4.80
C VAL A 99 -30.63 -1.92 5.90
N GLY A 100 -31.94 -2.07 5.68
CA GLY A 100 -33.00 -1.54 6.55
C GLY A 100 -32.90 -2.00 8.02
N PRO A 101 -32.88 -3.31 8.32
CA PRO A 101 -32.78 -3.82 9.69
C PRO A 101 -31.46 -3.46 10.37
N ALA A 102 -30.34 -3.54 9.64
CA ALA A 102 -29.02 -3.26 10.18
C ALA A 102 -28.90 -1.81 10.67
N LEU A 103 -29.27 -0.83 9.84
CA LEU A 103 -29.19 0.59 10.18
C LEU A 103 -30.36 1.06 11.06
N GLY A 104 -31.57 0.53 10.82
CA GLY A 104 -32.77 0.84 11.60
C GLY A 104 -32.62 0.45 13.07
N SER A 105 -31.96 -0.67 13.38
CA SER A 105 -31.67 -1.12 14.75
C SER A 105 -30.87 -0.12 15.60
N LYS A 106 -30.21 0.86 14.97
CA LYS A 106 -29.42 1.93 15.63
C LYS A 106 -29.98 3.33 15.38
N GLY A 107 -31.19 3.46 14.81
CA GLY A 107 -31.86 4.74 14.59
C GLY A 107 -31.20 5.64 13.54
N VAL A 108 -30.42 5.08 12.61
CA VAL A 108 -29.74 5.82 11.53
C VAL A 108 -30.73 6.20 10.43
N ASN A 109 -30.62 7.41 9.86
CA ASN A 109 -31.44 7.83 8.72
C ASN A 109 -31.00 7.10 7.43
N ILE A 110 -31.69 5.99 7.12
CA ILE A 110 -31.41 5.11 5.99
C ILE A 110 -31.43 5.87 4.66
N MET A 111 -32.40 6.76 4.44
CA MET A 111 -32.54 7.48 3.17
C MET A 111 -31.41 8.48 2.92
N ALA A 112 -30.98 9.21 3.97
CA ALA A 112 -29.82 10.08 3.89
C ALA A 112 -28.55 9.28 3.58
N PHE A 113 -28.33 8.17 4.31
CA PHE A 113 -27.20 7.28 4.07
C PHE A 113 -27.17 6.75 2.62
N CYS A 114 -28.28 6.24 2.08
CA CYS A 114 -28.33 5.74 0.70
C CYS A 114 -27.98 6.84 -0.33
N LYS A 115 -28.49 8.07 -0.14
CA LYS A 115 -28.20 9.20 -1.02
C LYS A 115 -26.71 9.58 -0.98
N ASP A 116 -26.15 9.76 0.22
CA ASP A 116 -24.75 10.17 0.40
C ASP A 116 -23.78 9.07 -0.05
N TYR A 117 -24.12 7.80 0.16
CA TYR A 117 -23.34 6.65 -0.30
C TYR A 117 -23.31 6.60 -1.84
N ASN A 118 -24.46 6.73 -2.52
CA ASN A 118 -24.51 6.68 -3.98
C ASN A 118 -23.77 7.88 -4.59
N ALA A 119 -23.91 9.08 -4.02
CA ALA A 119 -23.17 10.27 -4.47
C ALA A 119 -21.64 10.09 -4.35
N ARG A 120 -21.14 9.49 -3.27
CA ARG A 120 -19.70 9.25 -3.05
C ARG A 120 -19.14 7.97 -3.71
N THR A 121 -19.98 7.15 -4.34
CA THR A 121 -19.55 5.90 -4.99
C THR A 121 -19.82 5.85 -6.50
N ALA A 122 -20.35 6.93 -7.08
CA ALA A 122 -20.61 7.07 -8.51
C ALA A 122 -19.38 6.75 -9.38
N ASP A 123 -18.19 7.24 -8.99
CA ASP A 123 -16.93 7.04 -9.72
C ASP A 123 -16.45 5.57 -9.76
N LYS A 124 -17.01 4.71 -8.89
CA LYS A 124 -16.57 3.32 -8.68
C LYS A 124 -17.69 2.31 -8.92
N ALA A 125 -18.64 2.65 -9.79
CA ALA A 125 -19.78 1.82 -10.16
C ALA A 125 -19.38 0.36 -10.51
N GLY A 126 -20.21 -0.60 -10.10
CA GLY A 126 -19.95 -2.03 -10.36
C GLY A 126 -18.85 -2.66 -9.49
N TYR A 127 -18.48 -2.04 -8.37
CA TYR A 127 -17.66 -2.65 -7.31
C TYR A 127 -18.46 -2.75 -6.00
N VAL A 128 -18.20 -3.80 -5.22
CA VAL A 128 -18.69 -3.90 -3.83
C VAL A 128 -17.76 -3.09 -2.93
N ILE A 129 -18.27 -2.01 -2.36
CA ILE A 129 -17.53 -1.09 -1.49
C ILE A 129 -17.95 -1.34 -0.03
N PRO A 130 -17.04 -1.83 0.84
CA PRO A 130 -17.30 -1.95 2.25
C PRO A 130 -17.31 -0.58 2.92
N VAL A 131 -18.25 -0.39 3.84
CA VAL A 131 -18.47 0.88 4.56
C VAL A 131 -18.54 0.63 6.06
N GLU A 132 -17.85 1.48 6.82
CA GLU A 132 -17.86 1.46 8.28
C GLU A 132 -18.61 2.71 8.78
N ILE A 133 -19.73 2.48 9.46
CA ILE A 133 -20.69 3.50 9.88
C ILE A 133 -20.62 3.62 11.40
N THR A 134 -20.23 4.80 11.88
CA THR A 134 -20.17 5.14 13.30
C THR A 134 -21.44 5.90 13.67
N VAL A 135 -22.15 5.43 14.69
CA VAL A 135 -23.39 6.04 15.19
C VAL A 135 -23.13 6.70 16.55
N TYR A 136 -23.62 7.94 16.72
CA TYR A 136 -23.44 8.74 17.93
C TYR A 136 -24.73 8.88 18.74
N ASP A 137 -24.61 9.27 20.03
CA ASP A 137 -25.74 9.42 20.97
C ASP A 137 -26.89 10.30 20.43
N ASP A 138 -26.58 11.28 19.59
CA ASP A 138 -27.54 12.23 19.00
C ASP A 138 -28.26 11.68 17.76
N ARG A 139 -28.10 10.39 17.44
CA ARG A 139 -28.55 9.72 16.20
C ARG A 139 -27.93 10.27 14.91
N SER A 140 -26.94 11.17 15.00
CA SER A 140 -26.09 11.46 13.86
C SER A 140 -25.17 10.28 13.56
N PHE A 141 -24.78 10.14 12.30
CA PHE A 141 -23.87 9.10 11.84
C PHE A 141 -22.77 9.72 10.98
N THR A 142 -21.59 9.13 11.05
CA THR A 142 -20.51 9.36 10.07
C THR A 142 -20.16 8.03 9.44
N PHE A 143 -19.87 8.02 8.14
CA PHE A 143 -19.46 6.80 7.45
C PHE A 143 -18.16 7.01 6.69
N ILE A 144 -17.28 6.00 6.79
CA ILE A 144 -16.02 5.91 6.07
C ILE A 144 -16.18 4.85 5.00
N LEU A 145 -16.08 5.26 3.73
CA LEU A 145 -15.97 4.34 2.61
C LEU A 145 -14.56 3.79 2.57
N LYS A 146 -14.44 2.47 2.44
CA LYS A 146 -13.17 1.80 2.21
C LYS A 146 -13.06 1.34 0.76
N THR A 147 -11.85 1.12 0.30
CA THR A 147 -11.61 0.57 -1.04
C THR A 147 -12.21 -0.83 -1.18
N PRO A 148 -12.62 -1.22 -2.40
CA PRO A 148 -13.20 -2.54 -2.65
C PRO A 148 -12.22 -3.67 -2.25
N PRO A 149 -12.73 -4.87 -1.92
CA PRO A 149 -11.90 -5.97 -1.48
C PRO A 149 -10.87 -6.33 -2.56
N ALA A 150 -9.61 -6.52 -2.13
CA ALA A 150 -8.49 -6.79 -3.05
C ALA A 150 -8.75 -8.02 -3.93
N SER A 151 -9.50 -9.01 -3.42
CA SER A 151 -9.98 -10.15 -4.20
C SER A 151 -10.75 -9.75 -5.46
N VAL A 152 -11.68 -8.80 -5.38
CA VAL A 152 -12.49 -8.36 -6.54
C VAL A 152 -11.67 -7.52 -7.52
N LEU A 153 -10.73 -6.69 -7.01
CA LEU A 153 -9.79 -5.94 -7.86
C LEU A 153 -8.88 -6.91 -8.66
N LEU A 154 -8.33 -7.91 -7.99
CA LEU A 154 -7.44 -8.92 -8.59
C LEU A 154 -8.17 -9.86 -9.56
N LEU A 155 -9.38 -10.30 -9.22
CA LEU A 155 -10.22 -11.13 -10.10
C LEU A 155 -10.57 -10.38 -11.39
N LYS A 156 -10.96 -9.10 -11.30
CA LYS A 156 -11.17 -8.25 -12.49
C LYS A 156 -9.89 -8.05 -13.30
N ALA A 157 -8.75 -7.81 -12.66
CA ALA A 157 -7.46 -7.61 -13.35
C ALA A 157 -6.92 -8.88 -14.04
N ALA A 158 -7.25 -10.07 -13.50
CA ALA A 158 -6.92 -11.36 -14.11
C ALA A 158 -7.99 -11.86 -15.12
N GLY A 159 -9.16 -11.22 -15.20
CA GLY A 159 -10.26 -11.63 -16.07
C GLY A 159 -11.02 -12.90 -15.59
N VAL A 160 -10.99 -13.21 -14.29
CA VAL A 160 -11.51 -14.47 -13.73
C VAL A 160 -12.67 -14.19 -12.77
N GLU A 161 -13.77 -14.96 -12.85
CA GLU A 161 -14.93 -14.78 -11.95
C GLU A 161 -14.69 -15.26 -10.51
N LYS A 162 -13.89 -16.31 -10.34
CA LYS A 162 -13.77 -17.08 -9.09
C LYS A 162 -12.30 -17.44 -8.83
N GLY A 163 -11.89 -17.38 -7.56
CA GLY A 163 -10.55 -17.81 -7.14
C GLY A 163 -10.38 -19.33 -7.19
N SER A 164 -9.13 -19.77 -7.17
CA SER A 164 -8.76 -21.19 -7.04
C SER A 164 -9.29 -21.82 -5.75
N LYS A 165 -9.68 -23.10 -5.81
CA LYS A 165 -10.00 -23.91 -4.62
C LYS A 165 -8.74 -24.29 -3.87
N ASP A 166 -7.71 -24.68 -4.60
CA ASP A 166 -6.40 -25.13 -4.10
C ASP A 166 -5.30 -24.19 -4.63
N PRO A 167 -5.10 -22.98 -4.05
CA PRO A 167 -4.27 -21.91 -4.62
C PRO A 167 -2.77 -22.22 -4.75
N LYS A 168 -2.32 -23.36 -4.20
CA LYS A 168 -0.95 -23.90 -4.31
C LYS A 168 -0.81 -24.96 -5.42
N ARG A 169 -1.91 -25.56 -5.89
CA ARG A 169 -1.94 -26.61 -6.92
C ARG A 169 -2.53 -26.08 -8.22
N GLU A 170 -3.68 -25.43 -8.13
CA GLU A 170 -4.45 -24.90 -9.25
C GLU A 170 -4.22 -23.40 -9.37
N LYS A 171 -3.75 -22.96 -10.54
CA LYS A 171 -3.52 -21.55 -10.87
C LYS A 171 -4.59 -21.09 -11.86
N VAL A 172 -5.33 -20.07 -11.48
CA VAL A 172 -6.53 -19.61 -12.22
C VAL A 172 -6.27 -18.37 -13.09
N GLY A 173 -5.14 -17.68 -12.90
CA GLY A 173 -4.78 -16.51 -13.69
C GLY A 173 -3.38 -15.98 -13.38
N LYS A 174 -2.96 -14.99 -14.16
CA LYS A 174 -1.69 -14.27 -14.00
C LYS A 174 -1.95 -12.76 -14.04
N ILE A 175 -1.16 -11.99 -13.31
CA ILE A 175 -1.18 -10.52 -13.33
C ILE A 175 0.24 -9.95 -13.43
N THR A 176 0.34 -8.79 -14.06
CA THR A 176 1.58 -8.02 -14.20
C THR A 176 1.88 -7.19 -12.95
N ILE A 177 3.15 -6.84 -12.76
CA ILE A 177 3.57 -5.88 -11.72
C ILE A 177 2.84 -4.53 -11.83
N ASP A 178 2.52 -4.04 -13.03
CA ASP A 178 1.94 -2.71 -13.19
C ASP A 178 0.43 -2.69 -12.86
N GLN A 179 -0.29 -3.78 -13.13
CA GLN A 179 -1.63 -4.00 -12.56
C GLN A 179 -1.58 -4.07 -11.03
N LEU A 180 -0.57 -4.72 -10.44
CA LEU A 180 -0.38 -4.72 -8.99
C LEU A 180 -0.09 -3.32 -8.43
N LYS A 181 0.72 -2.49 -9.12
CA LYS A 181 0.98 -1.10 -8.71
C LYS A 181 -0.28 -0.26 -8.74
N ALA A 182 -1.13 -0.40 -9.76
CA ALA A 182 -2.42 0.30 -9.85
C ALA A 182 -3.34 -0.08 -8.68
N ILE A 183 -3.57 -1.38 -8.47
CA ILE A 183 -4.39 -1.91 -7.37
C ILE A 183 -3.83 -1.51 -6.00
N ALA A 184 -2.51 -1.54 -5.82
CA ALA A 184 -1.84 -1.11 -4.59
C ALA A 184 -1.97 0.40 -4.34
N THR A 185 -1.97 1.22 -5.38
CA THR A 185 -2.15 2.69 -5.29
C THR A 185 -3.60 3.04 -4.99
N GLU A 186 -4.56 2.43 -5.67
CA GLU A 186 -5.99 2.59 -5.38
C GLU A 186 -6.34 2.21 -3.95
N LYS A 187 -5.70 1.15 -3.42
CA LYS A 187 -5.94 0.61 -2.07
C LYS A 187 -5.05 1.23 -0.98
N LEU A 188 -4.05 2.02 -1.33
CA LEU A 188 -3.13 2.66 -0.39
C LEU A 188 -3.81 3.38 0.81
N PRO A 189 -4.91 4.15 0.66
CA PRO A 189 -5.52 4.85 1.81
C PRO A 189 -6.16 3.94 2.88
N ASP A 190 -6.38 2.65 2.60
CA ASP A 190 -6.88 1.66 3.57
C ASP A 190 -5.78 0.75 4.15
N LEU A 191 -4.53 0.93 3.72
CA LEU A 191 -3.40 0.10 4.14
C LEU A 191 -2.48 0.86 5.09
N ASN A 192 -2.13 0.24 6.21
CA ASN A 192 -1.22 0.78 7.21
C ASN A 192 0.27 0.73 6.78
N CYS A 193 0.57 0.88 5.48
CA CYS A 193 1.91 0.74 4.92
C CYS A 193 2.52 2.08 4.49
N SER A 194 3.80 2.28 4.79
CA SER A 194 4.52 3.51 4.50
C SER A 194 5.12 3.57 3.08
N THR A 195 5.18 2.45 2.35
CA THR A 195 5.76 2.38 1.00
C THR A 195 4.88 1.60 0.04
N ILE A 196 4.89 2.00 -1.24
CA ILE A 196 4.13 1.35 -2.32
C ILE A 196 4.60 -0.11 -2.50
N GLU A 197 5.88 -0.40 -2.36
CA GLU A 197 6.41 -1.77 -2.36
C GLU A 197 5.78 -2.65 -1.28
N SER A 198 5.56 -2.10 -0.08
CA SER A 198 4.89 -2.80 1.01
C SER A 198 3.41 -3.06 0.69
N ALA A 199 2.73 -2.10 0.06
CA ALA A 199 1.38 -2.30 -0.47
C ALA A 199 1.36 -3.42 -1.53
N MET A 200 2.24 -3.38 -2.53
CA MET A 200 2.37 -4.40 -3.57
C MET A 200 2.60 -5.80 -2.99
N ARG A 201 3.44 -5.94 -1.95
CA ARG A 201 3.68 -7.22 -1.27
C ARG A 201 2.42 -7.76 -0.57
N VAL A 202 1.59 -6.90 0.04
CA VAL A 202 0.30 -7.28 0.64
C VAL A 202 -0.71 -7.73 -0.42
N ILE A 203 -0.79 -7.02 -1.55
CA ILE A 203 -1.69 -7.40 -2.66
C ILE A 203 -1.19 -8.69 -3.34
N ALA A 204 0.12 -8.87 -3.56
CA ALA A 204 0.70 -10.10 -4.10
C ALA A 204 0.45 -11.33 -3.20
N GLY A 205 0.52 -11.16 -1.88
CA GLY A 205 0.11 -12.20 -0.93
C GLY A 205 -1.38 -12.57 -1.04
N THR A 206 -2.24 -11.59 -1.36
CA THR A 206 -3.66 -11.82 -1.62
C THR A 206 -3.89 -12.58 -2.94
N ALA A 207 -3.16 -12.22 -4.00
CA ALA A 207 -3.20 -12.92 -5.29
C ALA A 207 -2.78 -14.39 -5.14
N ALA A 208 -1.66 -14.63 -4.46
CA ALA A 208 -1.15 -15.98 -4.17
C ALA A 208 -2.15 -16.83 -3.36
N ASN A 209 -2.91 -16.23 -2.44
CA ASN A 209 -3.95 -16.92 -1.67
C ASN A 209 -5.19 -17.31 -2.52
N MET A 210 -5.35 -16.76 -3.72
CA MET A 210 -6.44 -17.09 -4.65
C MET A 210 -5.98 -17.89 -5.87
N GLY A 211 -4.71 -18.30 -5.92
CA GLY A 211 -4.14 -19.02 -7.06
C GLY A 211 -3.91 -18.14 -8.29
N ILE A 212 -3.73 -16.83 -8.10
CA ILE A 212 -3.30 -15.89 -9.15
C ILE A 212 -1.78 -15.68 -8.99
N ASP A 213 -1.03 -15.94 -10.05
CA ASP A 213 0.42 -15.75 -10.07
C ASP A 213 0.82 -14.34 -10.54
N VAL A 214 2.02 -13.91 -10.16
CA VAL A 214 2.53 -12.56 -10.33
C VAL A 214 3.84 -12.61 -11.10
N ASP A 215 3.87 -12.04 -12.31
CA ASP A 215 5.05 -12.01 -13.16
C ASP A 215 5.61 -10.57 -13.30
N PRO A 216 6.91 -10.32 -13.03
CA PRO A 216 7.83 -11.16 -12.25
C PRO A 216 7.52 -11.13 -10.73
N PRO A 217 8.03 -12.09 -9.93
CA PRO A 217 7.67 -12.23 -8.52
C PRO A 217 8.24 -11.10 -7.63
N VAL A 218 7.34 -10.27 -7.09
CA VAL A 218 7.65 -9.18 -6.11
C VAL A 218 8.03 -9.70 -4.72
N LEU A 219 7.75 -10.98 -4.45
CA LEU A 219 8.07 -11.68 -3.21
C LEU A 219 9.17 -12.71 -3.49
N GLU A 220 10.38 -12.47 -2.99
CA GLU A 220 11.37 -13.52 -2.83
C GLU A 220 10.75 -14.64 -1.96
N PRO A 221 10.67 -15.88 -2.45
CA PRO A 221 10.12 -16.98 -1.66
C PRO A 221 11.09 -17.25 -0.51
N LYS A 222 10.66 -16.96 0.73
CA LYS A 222 11.44 -17.27 1.94
C LYS A 222 11.71 -18.78 2.01
N LYS A 223 12.86 -19.18 1.48
CA LYS A 223 13.33 -20.56 1.47
C LYS A 223 13.43 -21.01 2.93
N LYS A 224 12.51 -21.88 3.35
CA LYS A 224 12.62 -22.54 4.65
C LYS A 224 13.89 -23.39 4.62
N VAL A 225 14.94 -22.88 5.25
CA VAL A 225 16.07 -23.72 5.66
C VAL A 225 15.50 -24.68 6.69
N VAL A 226 15.35 -25.94 6.27
CA VAL A 226 15.09 -27.03 7.21
C VAL A 226 16.42 -27.27 7.91
N LEU A 227 16.40 -27.09 9.23
CA LEU A 227 17.49 -27.43 10.14
C LEU A 227 17.28 -28.86 10.66
#